data_AF-A0A6B3NQL8-F1
#
_entry.id   AF-A0A6B3NQL8-F1
#
_cell.length_a   1.000
_cell.length_b   1.000
_cell.length_c   1.000
_cell.angle_alpha   90.00
_cell.angle_beta   90.00
_cell.angle_gamma   90.00
#
_symmetry.space_group_name_H-M   'P 1'
#
loop_
_entity.id
_entity.type
_entity.pdbx_description
1 polymer ?
#
loop_
_entity_poly.entity_id
_entity_poly.type
_entity_poly.pdbx_seq_one_letter_code
_entity_poly.pdbx_strand_id
1 'polypeptide(L)'
;MNCFQWNIDTLASLGRIFLHEVKTKLRCIDGATVQFGKMGQGIHPNYQVCFPNGTVNTYRGANHTPFLPPGAFKPGHISQPFFVADLQRAFDAAVAAR
;
A
#
# COMPACT_ATOMS: atom_id res chain seq x y z
N MET A 1 -7.57 -11.51 19.40
CA MET A 1 -6.41 -10.75 18.88
C MET A 1 -6.92 -9.88 17.73
N ASN A 2 -6.99 -8.56 17.91
CA ASN A 2 -7.39 -7.66 16.81
C ASN A 2 -6.18 -7.39 15.93
N CYS A 3 -6.07 -8.13 14.83
CA CYS A 3 -5.10 -7.83 13.78
C CYS A 3 -5.44 -6.49 13.13
N PHE A 4 -4.44 -5.66 12.88
CA PHE A 4 -4.60 -4.45 12.08
C PHE A 4 -5.02 -4.87 10.66
N GLN A 5 -6.28 -4.63 10.31
CA GLN A 5 -6.86 -5.04 9.02
C GLN A 5 -7.32 -3.81 8.24
N TRP A 6 -6.88 -3.73 6.99
CA TRP A 6 -7.37 -2.75 6.04
C TRP A 6 -8.46 -3.38 5.19
N ASN A 7 -9.31 -2.57 4.57
CA ASN A 7 -10.27 -3.04 3.58
C ASN A 7 -10.30 -2.07 2.39
N ILE A 8 -11.07 -2.40 1.36
CA ILE A 8 -11.14 -1.57 0.14
C ILE A 8 -11.59 -0.15 0.45
N ASP A 9 -12.52 0.06 1.38
CA ASP A 9 -12.98 1.39 1.78
C ASP A 9 -11.86 2.21 2.44
N THR A 10 -11.07 1.56 3.30
CA THR A 10 -9.88 2.16 3.92
C THR A 10 -8.86 2.54 2.86
N LEU A 11 -8.62 1.67 1.87
CA LEU A 11 -7.72 1.96 0.74
C LEU A 11 -8.24 3.14 -0.09
N ALA A 12 -9.54 3.16 -0.40
CA ALA A 12 -10.18 4.22 -1.19
C ALA A 12 -10.03 5.59 -0.52
N SER A 13 -10.08 5.63 0.82
CA SER A 13 -9.90 6.86 1.60
C SER A 13 -8.52 7.54 1.43
N LEU A 14 -7.51 6.78 0.97
CA LEU A 14 -6.17 7.32 0.67
C LEU A 14 -6.15 8.20 -0.58
N GLY A 15 -7.20 8.13 -1.40
CA GLY A 15 -7.38 8.97 -2.55
C GLY A 15 -6.70 8.46 -3.82
N ARG A 16 -7.28 8.85 -4.96
CA ARG A 16 -6.88 8.37 -6.30
C ARG A 16 -5.40 8.59 -6.64
N ILE A 17 -4.83 9.73 -6.24
CA ILE A 17 -3.43 10.08 -6.57
C ILE A 17 -2.47 9.14 -5.85
N PHE A 18 -2.69 8.94 -4.55
CA PHE A 18 -1.87 8.02 -3.75
C PHE A 18 -1.94 6.60 -4.28
N LEU A 19 -3.15 6.10 -4.56
CA LEU A 19 -3.36 4.75 -5.08
C LEU A 19 -2.71 4.57 -6.47
N HIS A 20 -2.77 5.57 -7.33
CA HIS A 20 -2.07 5.56 -8.61
C HIS A 20 -0.55 5.41 -8.42
N GLU A 21 0.05 6.22 -7.57
CA GLU A 21 1.49 6.16 -7.28
C GLU A 21 1.91 4.79 -6.72
N VAL A 22 1.12 4.22 -5.81
CA VAL A 22 1.38 2.86 -5.30
C VAL A 22 1.35 1.83 -6.42
N LYS A 23 0.33 1.86 -7.30
CA LYS A 23 0.24 0.95 -8.45
C LYS A 23 1.49 1.02 -9.34
N THR A 24 2.05 2.21 -9.57
CA THR A 24 3.29 2.33 -10.36
C THR A 24 4.47 1.58 -9.70
N LYS A 25 4.51 1.48 -8.37
CA LYS A 25 5.57 0.75 -7.65
C LYS A 25 5.44 -0.78 -7.77
N LEU A 26 4.25 -1.31 -8.06
CA LEU A 26 4.06 -2.74 -8.36
C LEU A 26 4.58 -3.10 -9.76
N ARG A 27 4.85 -2.10 -10.62
CA ARG A 27 5.44 -2.27 -11.97
C ARG A 27 4.68 -3.22 -12.89
N CYS A 28 3.37 -3.39 -12.67
CA CYS A 28 2.53 -4.36 -13.38
C CYS A 28 3.08 -5.80 -13.36
N ILE A 29 3.85 -6.16 -12.32
CA ILE A 29 4.38 -7.51 -12.17
C ILE A 29 3.29 -8.41 -11.60
N ASP A 30 2.98 -9.50 -12.30
CA ASP A 30 2.04 -10.51 -11.82
C ASP A 30 2.52 -11.12 -10.51
N GLY A 31 1.62 -11.22 -9.53
CA GLY A 31 1.93 -11.70 -8.19
C GLY A 31 2.64 -10.69 -7.28
N ALA A 32 2.96 -9.48 -7.76
CA ALA A 32 3.40 -8.41 -6.87
C ALA A 32 2.26 -7.96 -5.96
N THR A 33 2.58 -7.73 -4.69
CA THR A 33 1.63 -7.28 -3.67
C THR A 33 2.13 -6.05 -2.97
N VAL A 34 1.21 -5.28 -2.39
CA VAL A 34 1.53 -4.19 -1.49
C VAL A 34 0.90 -4.40 -0.12
N GLN A 35 1.60 -3.97 0.91
CA GLN A 35 1.08 -3.93 2.27
C GLN A 35 1.33 -2.54 2.85
N PHE A 36 0.36 -2.04 3.61
CA PHE A 36 0.36 -0.68 4.15
C PHE A 36 0.60 -0.71 5.65
N GLY A 37 1.51 0.14 6.13
CA GLY A 37 1.75 0.31 7.55
C GLY A 37 0.58 0.99 8.27
N LYS A 38 0.60 0.95 9.60
CA LYS A 38 -0.24 1.82 10.43
C LYS A 38 -0.08 3.28 10.02
N MET A 39 -1.20 3.98 9.84
CA MET A 39 -1.17 5.44 9.78
C MET A 39 -0.78 5.97 11.15
N GLY A 40 0.33 6.70 11.23
CA GLY A 40 0.75 7.44 12.42
C GLY A 40 0.01 8.78 12.50
N GLN A 41 0.75 9.87 12.69
CA GLN A 41 0.21 11.25 12.61
C GLN A 41 0.00 11.76 11.16
N GLY A 42 0.31 10.96 10.14
CA GLY A 42 0.29 11.37 8.72
C GLY A 42 -0.95 10.89 7.96
N ILE A 43 -1.29 11.58 6.87
CA ILE A 43 -2.47 11.31 6.00
C ILE A 43 -2.30 10.01 5.19
N HIS A 44 -1.06 9.63 4.85
CA HIS A 44 -0.77 8.46 4.03
C HIS A 44 0.18 7.49 4.73
N PRO A 45 -0.07 6.16 4.65
CA PRO A 45 0.77 5.13 5.25
C PRO A 45 2.10 4.98 4.49
N ASN A 46 3.17 4.66 5.21
CA ASN A 46 4.31 4.02 4.56
C ASN A 46 3.89 2.63 4.09
N TYR A 47 4.45 2.14 2.99
CA TYR A 47 4.04 0.87 2.39
C TYR A 47 5.23 0.08 1.90
N GLN A 48 5.06 -1.22 1.75
CA GLN A 48 6.05 -2.11 1.17
C GLN A 48 5.46 -2.85 -0.02
N VAL A 49 6.25 -3.00 -1.07
CA VAL A 49 5.93 -3.82 -2.23
C VAL A 49 6.73 -5.11 -2.12
N CYS A 50 6.03 -6.23 -2.14
CA CYS A 50 6.62 -7.56 -2.14
C CYS A 50 6.51 -8.15 -3.54
N PHE A 51 7.65 -8.51 -4.12
CA PHE A 51 7.72 -9.10 -5.45
C PHE A 51 7.77 -10.64 -5.37
N PRO A 52 7.35 -11.36 -6.43
CA PRO A 52 7.37 -12.83 -6.44
C PRO A 52 8.76 -13.46 -6.22
N ASN A 53 9.82 -12.71 -6.53
CA ASN A 53 11.20 -13.15 -6.31
C ASN A 53 11.68 -12.97 -4.86
N GLY A 54 10.80 -12.60 -3.93
CA GLY A 54 11.13 -12.35 -2.52
C GLY A 54 11.72 -10.97 -2.23
N THR A 55 11.91 -10.13 -3.23
CA THR A 55 12.38 -8.75 -3.03
C THR A 55 11.29 -7.94 -2.34
N VAL A 56 11.66 -7.18 -1.31
CA VAL A 56 10.77 -6.25 -0.61
C VAL A 56 11.33 -4.84 -0.70
N ASN A 57 10.56 -3.94 -1.30
CA ASN A 57 10.89 -2.51 -1.38
C ASN A 57 9.95 -1.72 -0.47
N THR A 58 10.49 -0.87 0.39
CA THR A 58 9.71 0.02 1.26
C THR A 58 9.71 1.46 0.77
N TYR A 59 8.59 2.13 0.95
CA TYR A 59 8.34 3.49 0.47
C TYR A 59 7.67 4.36 1.52
N ARG A 60 8.00 5.64 1.50
CA ARG A 60 7.35 6.66 2.33
C ARG A 60 5.99 7.01 1.75
N GLY A 61 4.95 7.04 2.59
CA GLY A 61 3.60 7.44 2.16
C GLY A 61 3.49 8.90 1.72
N ALA A 62 4.32 9.77 2.29
CA ALA A 62 4.28 11.20 2.04
C ALA A 62 4.70 11.59 0.61
N ASN A 63 5.61 10.82 0.00
CA ASN A 63 6.25 11.22 -1.27
C ASN A 63 6.67 10.04 -2.17
N HIS A 64 6.32 8.80 -1.81
CA HIS A 64 6.64 7.58 -2.58
C HIS A 64 8.13 7.35 -2.85
N THR A 65 9.01 8.01 -2.10
CA THR A 65 10.46 7.76 -2.14
C THR A 65 10.83 6.54 -1.31
N PRO A 66 11.95 5.86 -1.60
CA PRO A 66 12.41 4.73 -0.81
C PRO A 66 12.51 5.05 0.68
N PHE A 67 12.03 4.13 1.51
CA PHE A 67 12.22 4.22 2.96
C PHE A 67 13.61 3.68 3.31
N LEU A 68 14.41 4.48 4.03
CA LEU A 68 15.76 4.13 4.43
C LEU A 68 15.89 4.10 5.96
N PRO A 69 16.56 3.09 6.54
CA PRO A 69 17.20 1.95 5.87
C PRO A 69 16.17 0.98 5.24
N PRO A 70 16.55 0.25 4.18
CA PRO A 70 15.66 -0.74 3.57
C PRO A 70 15.41 -1.89 4.55
N GLY A 71 14.16 -2.33 4.64
CA GLY A 71 13.75 -3.40 5.55
C GLY A 71 12.23 -3.55 5.58
N ALA A 72 11.74 -4.78 5.69
CA ALA A 72 10.31 -5.06 5.79
C ALA A 72 9.73 -4.50 7.11
N PHE A 73 8.47 -4.07 7.09
CA PHE A 73 7.81 -3.62 8.32
C PHE A 73 7.49 -4.80 9.24
N LYS A 74 7.38 -4.51 10.55
CA LYS A 74 7.12 -5.54 11.57
C LYS A 74 5.74 -6.19 11.35
N PRO A 75 5.65 -7.53 11.42
CA PRO A 75 4.38 -8.24 11.44
C PRO A 75 3.44 -7.66 12.52
N GLY A 76 2.17 -7.42 12.17
CA GLY A 76 1.16 -6.80 13.06
C GLY A 76 1.10 -5.27 13.05
N HIS A 77 2.04 -4.60 12.39
CA HIS A 77 2.04 -3.14 12.16
C HIS A 77 1.79 -2.77 10.69
N ILE A 78 1.42 -3.77 9.90
CA ILE A 78 1.21 -3.68 8.48
C ILE A 78 -0.04 -4.48 8.11
N SER A 79 -0.74 -4.06 7.07
CA SER A 79 -1.95 -4.70 6.56
C SER A 79 -1.64 -6.10 5.98
N GLN A 80 -2.71 -6.84 5.69
CA GLN A 80 -2.64 -7.95 4.75
C GLN A 80 -2.18 -7.47 3.34
N PRO A 81 -1.66 -8.38 2.50
CA PRO A 81 -1.29 -8.05 1.12
C PRO A 81 -2.51 -7.70 0.27
N PHE A 82 -2.32 -6.71 -0.61
CA PHE A 82 -3.26 -6.30 -1.64
C PHE A 82 -2.63 -6.46 -3.01
N PHE A 83 -3.39 -6.98 -3.96
CA PHE A 83 -2.98 -7.11 -5.35
C PHE A 83 -3.34 -5.87 -6.16
N VAL A 84 -2.81 -5.79 -7.39
CA VAL A 84 -3.16 -4.73 -8.35
C VAL A 84 -4.68 -4.59 -8.53
N ALA A 85 -5.42 -5.71 -8.53
CA ALA A 85 -6.88 -5.70 -8.65
C ALA A 85 -7.57 -5.01 -7.47
N ASP A 86 -7.07 -5.20 -6.24
CA ASP A 86 -7.61 -4.54 -5.05
C ASP A 86 -7.33 -3.03 -5.08
N LEU A 87 -6.13 -2.64 -5.50
CA LEU A 87 -5.77 -1.24 -5.70
C LEU A 87 -6.62 -0.58 -6.80
N GLN A 88 -6.94 -1.32 -7.87
CA GLN A 88 -7.83 -0.84 -8.92
C GLN A 88 -9.24 -0.59 -8.38
N ARG A 89 -9.81 -1.56 -7.66
CA ARG A 89 -11.14 -1.40 -7.02
C ARG A 89 -11.19 -0.21 -6.09
N ALA A 90 -10.17 -0.05 -5.24
CA ALA A 90 -10.07 1.09 -4.33
C ALA A 90 -9.90 2.43 -5.08
N PHE A 91 -9.14 2.43 -6.18
CA PHE A 91 -8.97 3.62 -7.02
C PHE A 91 -10.31 4.04 -7.65
N ASP A 92 -11.06 3.09 -8.19
CA ASP A 92 -12.37 3.37 -8.81
C ASP A 92 -13.37 3.90 -7.78
N ALA A 93 -13.40 3.31 -6.57
CA ALA A 93 -14.20 3.82 -5.45
C ALA A 93 -13.78 5.25 -5.03
N ALA A 94 -12.48 5.54 -4.98
CA ALA A 94 -11.96 6.87 -4.65
C ALA A 94 -12.28 7.93 -5.72
N VAL A 95 -12.44 7.51 -6.99
CA VAL A 95 -12.89 8.39 -8.08
C VAL A 95 -14.38 8.67 -7.98
N ALA A 96 -15.20 7.67 -7.63
CA ALA A 96 -16.65 7.79 -7.53
C ALA A 96 -17.15 8.59 -6.31
N ALA A 97 -16.35 8.71 -5.25
CA ALA A 97 -16.69 9.46 -4.04
C ALA A 97 -16.54 11.00 -4.17
N ARG A 98 -16.39 11.52 -5.39
CA ARG A 98 -16.27 12.97 -5.71
C ARG A 98 -17.50 13.45 -6.46
#